data_AF-Q120Y1-F1
#
_entry.id   AF-Q120Y1-F1
#
_cell.length_a   1.000
_cell.length_b   1.000
_cell.length_c   1.000
_cell.angle_alpha   90.00
_cell.angle_beta   90.00
_cell.angle_gamma   90.00
#
_symmetry.space_group_name_H-M   'P 1'
#
loop_
_entity.id
_entity.type
_entity.pdbx_description
1 polymer ?
#
loop_
_entity_poly.entity_id
_entity_poly.type
_entity_poly.pdbx_seq_one_letter_code
_entity_poly.pdbx_strand_id
1 'polypeptide(L)'
;MPHTHYPFRPRQEPARAIHDAFQLEANKRKGRQVDEWIKAELQAVFVAAQLAADCHGLRKLTMEEIKSAERYARGSVDYGATWAYQVVDGMRRSAASHPA
;
A
#
# COMPACT_ATOMS: atom_id res chain seq x y z
N MET A 1 -16.44 -7.63 14.73
CA MET A 1 -16.99 -7.78 13.37
C MET A 1 -15.86 -7.52 12.38
N PRO A 2 -15.44 -8.45 11.53
CA PRO A 2 -14.52 -8.10 10.46
C PRO A 2 -15.29 -7.20 9.50
N HIS A 3 -14.78 -6.00 9.23
CA HIS A 3 -15.37 -5.08 8.25
C HIS A 3 -15.05 -5.62 6.86
N THR A 4 -15.72 -6.72 6.46
CA THR A 4 -15.40 -7.50 5.24
C THR A 4 -15.93 -6.85 3.95
N HIS A 5 -16.44 -5.62 4.01
CA HIS A 5 -17.00 -4.93 2.85
C HIS A 5 -16.48 -3.49 2.76
N TYR A 6 -15.16 -3.33 2.58
CA TYR A 6 -14.61 -2.06 2.10
C TYR A 6 -14.94 -1.96 0.61
N PRO A 7 -15.86 -1.07 0.19
CA PRO A 7 -16.38 -1.05 -1.19
C PRO A 7 -15.31 -0.74 -2.23
N PHE A 8 -14.21 -0.11 -1.81
CA PHE A 8 -13.09 0.26 -2.66
C PHE A 8 -11.93 -0.76 -2.64
N ARG A 9 -12.11 -1.94 -2.02
CA ARG A 9 -11.04 -2.96 -1.96
C ARG A 9 -10.56 -3.28 -3.38
N PRO A 10 -9.25 -3.11 -3.68
CA PRO A 10 -8.70 -3.45 -4.99
C PRO A 10 -8.95 -4.93 -5.31
N ARG A 11 -9.40 -5.20 -6.54
CA ARG A 11 -9.67 -6.57 -7.02
C ARG A 11 -8.48 -7.19 -7.76
N GLN A 12 -7.53 -6.36 -8.18
CA GLN A 12 -6.36 -6.77 -8.95
C GLN A 12 -5.14 -6.93 -8.05
N GLU A 13 -4.36 -7.97 -8.30
CA GLU A 13 -3.00 -8.10 -7.77
C GLU A 13 -2.05 -7.20 -8.58
N PRO A 14 -1.04 -6.57 -7.95
CA PRO A 14 -0.65 -6.69 -6.54
C PRO A 14 -1.39 -5.76 -5.55
N ALA A 15 -2.23 -4.85 -6.04
CA ALA A 15 -2.87 -3.80 -5.22
C ALA A 15 -3.73 -4.40 -4.08
N ARG A 16 -4.40 -5.53 -4.33
CA ARG A 16 -5.20 -6.24 -3.33
C ARG A 16 -4.38 -6.69 -2.12
N ALA A 17 -3.22 -7.31 -2.36
CA ALA A 17 -2.36 -7.82 -1.28
C ALA A 17 -1.83 -6.69 -0.40
N ILE A 18 -1.46 -5.57 -1.03
CA ILE A 18 -0.98 -4.37 -0.33
C ILE A 18 -2.10 -3.75 0.51
N HIS A 19 -3.30 -3.63 -0.05
CA HIS A 19 -4.47 -3.14 0.69
C HIS A 19 -4.84 -4.05 1.87
N ASP A 20 -4.82 -5.37 1.67
CA ASP A 20 -5.14 -6.32 2.74
C ASP A 20 -4.11 -6.25 3.89
N ALA A 21 -2.82 -6.08 3.58
CA ALA A 21 -1.77 -5.88 4.58
C ALA A 21 -1.98 -4.58 5.39
N PHE A 22 -2.32 -3.48 4.70
CA PHE A 22 -2.71 -2.24 5.35
C PHE A 22 -3.91 -2.43 6.27
N GLN A 23 -4.98 -3.08 5.79
CA GLN A 23 -6.21 -3.28 6.57
C GLN A 23 -5.97 -4.14 7.82
N LEU A 24 -5.09 -5.15 7.73
CA LEU A 24 -4.70 -5.98 8.87
C LEU A 24 -4.00 -5.15 9.96
N GLU A 25 -3.11 -4.22 9.59
CA GLU A 25 -2.48 -3.33 10.56
C GLU A 25 -3.44 -2.24 11.05
N ALA A 26 -4.31 -1.73 10.18
CA ALA A 26 -5.36 -0.78 10.54
C ALA A 26 -6.36 -1.37 11.56
N ASN A 27 -6.58 -2.68 11.56
CA ASN A 27 -7.40 -3.33 12.58
C ASN A 27 -6.72 -3.38 13.97
N LYS A 28 -5.39 -3.24 14.03
CA LYS A 28 -4.60 -3.22 15.29
C LYS A 28 -4.49 -1.83 15.91
N ARG A 29 -5.11 -0.81 15.31
CA ARG A 29 -5.06 0.59 15.77
C ARG A 29 -5.69 0.82 17.14
N LYS A 30 -6.53 -0.10 17.64
CA LYS A 30 -7.17 0.02 18.96
C LYS A 30 -6.10 0.01 20.07
N GLY A 31 -5.85 1.19 20.64
CA GLY A 31 -5.03 1.37 21.84
C GLY A 31 -3.57 1.76 21.64
N ARG A 32 -3.12 2.05 20.41
CA ARG A 32 -1.75 2.55 20.14
C ARG A 32 -1.71 4.07 19.93
N GLN A 33 -0.55 4.68 20.19
CA GLN A 33 -0.33 6.10 19.94
C GLN A 33 -0.29 6.44 18.44
N VAL A 34 -0.65 7.68 18.13
CA VAL A 34 -0.83 8.19 16.75
C VAL A 34 0.50 8.29 15.96
N ASP A 35 1.66 8.19 16.57
CA ASP A 35 2.91 8.11 15.80
C ASP A 35 3.35 6.65 15.55
N GLU A 36 2.97 5.74 16.43
CA GLU A 36 3.36 4.33 16.36
C GLU A 36 2.51 3.56 15.34
N TRP A 37 1.19 3.84 15.27
CA TRP A 37 0.33 3.24 14.23
C TRP A 37 0.78 3.64 12.82
N ILE A 38 1.07 4.91 12.52
CA ILE A 38 1.49 5.36 11.18
C ILE A 38 2.78 4.66 10.76
N LYS A 39 3.76 4.56 11.66
CA LYS A 39 5.01 3.84 11.36
C LYS A 39 4.76 2.36 11.08
N ALA A 40 3.91 1.70 11.87
CA ALA A 40 3.56 0.30 11.66
C ALA A 40 2.83 0.08 10.33
N GLU A 41 1.95 0.99 9.94
CA GLU A 41 1.20 0.93 8.68
C GLU A 41 2.09 1.12 7.47
N LEU A 42 2.96 2.13 7.50
CA LEU A 42 3.97 2.34 6.47
C LEU A 42 4.87 1.11 6.32
N GLN A 43 5.29 0.51 7.44
CA GLN A 43 6.11 -0.70 7.41
C GLN A 43 5.37 -1.90 6.83
N ALA A 44 4.10 -2.09 7.21
CA ALA A 44 3.27 -3.19 6.69
C ALA A 44 3.07 -3.07 5.17
N VAL A 45 2.75 -1.86 4.68
CA VAL A 45 2.61 -1.58 3.24
C VAL A 45 3.94 -1.76 2.53
N PHE A 46 5.06 -1.31 3.11
CA PHE A 46 6.39 -1.50 2.53
C PHE A 46 6.74 -2.99 2.39
N VAL A 47 6.54 -3.79 3.44
CA VAL A 47 6.82 -5.24 3.37
C VAL A 47 5.94 -5.93 2.32
N ALA A 48 4.64 -5.62 2.29
CA ALA A 48 3.73 -6.16 1.29
C ALA A 48 4.11 -5.72 -0.13
N ALA A 49 4.57 -4.47 -0.28
CA ALA A 49 5.05 -3.93 -1.54
C ALA A 49 6.32 -4.65 -2.04
N GLN A 50 7.28 -4.92 -1.16
CA GLN A 50 8.49 -5.66 -1.50
C GLN A 50 8.16 -7.10 -1.95
N LEU A 51 7.28 -7.78 -1.21
CA LEU A 51 6.82 -9.12 -1.57
C LEU A 51 6.08 -9.13 -2.91
N ALA A 52 5.19 -8.15 -3.13
CA ALA A 52 4.49 -7.99 -4.40
C ALA A 52 5.45 -7.73 -5.55
N ALA A 53 6.49 -6.91 -5.34
CA ALA A 53 7.52 -6.64 -6.34
C ALA A 53 8.27 -7.93 -6.71
N ASP A 54 8.66 -8.74 -5.71
CA ASP A 54 9.31 -10.03 -5.95
C ASP A 54 8.40 -11.04 -6.68
N CYS A 55 7.14 -11.18 -6.25
CA CYS A 55 6.19 -12.13 -6.85
C CYS A 55 5.79 -11.77 -8.29
N HIS A 56 5.69 -10.47 -8.61
CA HIS A 56 5.23 -9.99 -9.91
C HIS A 56 6.36 -9.48 -10.81
N GLY A 57 7.62 -9.57 -10.37
CA GLY A 57 8.77 -9.05 -11.12
C GLY A 57 8.73 -7.53 -11.33
N LEU A 58 8.14 -6.78 -10.38
CA LEU A 58 8.05 -5.33 -10.45
C LEU A 58 9.21 -4.66 -9.72
N ARG A 59 9.36 -3.34 -9.91
CA ARG A 59 10.35 -2.56 -9.16
C ARG A 59 10.01 -2.54 -7.67
N LYS A 60 11.02 -2.80 -6.84
CA LYS A 60 10.98 -2.56 -5.40
C LYS A 60 10.98 -1.05 -5.12
N LEU A 61 9.96 -0.60 -4.40
CA LEU A 61 9.85 0.79 -3.97
C LEU A 61 10.64 1.02 -2.69
N THR A 62 11.12 2.24 -2.50
CA THR A 62 11.74 2.70 -1.26
C THR A 62 10.69 3.14 -0.24
N MET A 63 11.07 3.18 1.04
CA MET A 63 10.19 3.68 2.10
C MET A 63 9.74 5.13 1.85
N GLU A 64 10.57 5.96 1.22
CA GLU A 64 10.22 7.34 0.87
C GLU A 64 9.16 7.43 -0.23
N GLU A 65 9.19 6.52 -1.21
CA GLU A 65 8.16 6.40 -2.24
C GLU A 65 6.84 5.93 -1.65
N ILE A 66 6.88 4.97 -0.71
CA ILE A 66 5.69 4.53 0.04
C ILE A 66 5.07 5.69 0.83
N LYS A 67 5.89 6.48 1.53
CA LYS A 67 5.44 7.69 2.24
C LYS A 67 4.86 8.75 1.30
N SER A 68 5.45 8.91 0.11
CA SER A 68 4.97 9.86 -0.88
C SER A 68 3.61 9.43 -1.46
N ALA A 69 3.44 8.13 -1.71
CA ALA A 69 2.16 7.55 -2.12
C ALA A 69 1.08 7.68 -1.02
N GLU A 70 1.47 7.52 0.25
CA GLU A 70 0.60 7.73 1.41
C GLU A 70 0.10 9.18 1.46
N ARG A 71 1.01 10.16 1.35
CA ARG A 71 0.65 11.58 1.33
C ARG A 71 -0.27 11.94 0.17
N TYR A 72 -0.11 11.29 -0.98
CA TYR A 72 -1.00 11.49 -2.13
C TYR A 72 -2.40 10.93 -1.88
N ALA A 73 -2.48 9.76 -1.25
CA ALA A 73 -3.76 9.15 -0.90
C ALA A 73 -4.48 9.91 0.23
N ARG A 74 -3.72 10.62 1.09
CA ARG A 74 -4.23 11.38 2.22
C ARG A 74 -5.22 12.45 1.76
N GLY A 75 -6.48 12.31 2.18
CA GLY A 75 -7.59 13.18 1.76
C GLY A 75 -8.56 12.52 0.78
N SER A 76 -8.23 11.34 0.25
CA SER A 76 -9.17 10.55 -0.57
C SER A 76 -10.20 9.82 0.30
N VAL A 77 -11.44 9.73 -0.19
CA VAL A 77 -12.53 8.97 0.44
C VAL A 77 -12.22 7.47 0.49
N ASP A 78 -11.44 6.99 -0.47
CA ASP A 78 -10.96 5.62 -0.60
C ASP A 78 -9.45 5.51 -0.28
N TYR A 79 -8.98 6.26 0.73
CA TYR A 79 -7.57 6.34 1.15
C TYR A 79 -6.77 5.04 1.02
N GLY A 80 -7.25 3.93 1.58
CA GLY A 80 -6.52 2.65 1.56
C GLY A 80 -6.38 2.06 0.16
N ALA A 81 -7.39 2.24 -0.69
CA ALA A 81 -7.37 1.78 -2.07
C ALA A 81 -6.50 2.68 -2.95
N THR A 82 -6.69 4.00 -2.84
CA THR A 82 -5.87 5.01 -3.53
C THR A 82 -4.38 4.79 -3.23
N TRP A 83 -4.03 4.54 -1.96
CA TRP A 83 -2.65 4.27 -1.56
C TRP A 83 -2.10 3.01 -2.22
N ALA A 84 -2.84 1.90 -2.17
CA ALA A 84 -2.43 0.64 -2.80
C ALA A 84 -2.23 0.79 -4.32
N TYR A 85 -3.11 1.52 -5.01
CA TYR A 85 -2.96 1.79 -6.43
C TYR A 85 -1.73 2.65 -6.72
N GLN A 86 -1.45 3.67 -5.92
CA GLN A 86 -0.26 4.50 -6.13
C GLN A 86 1.05 3.77 -5.87
N VAL A 87 1.06 2.85 -4.90
CA VAL A 87 2.20 1.97 -4.68
C VAL A 87 2.41 1.08 -5.92
N VAL A 88 1.36 0.45 -6.45
CA VAL A 88 1.48 -0.37 -7.67
C VAL A 88 1.87 0.45 -8.89
N ASP A 89 1.34 1.67 -9.05
CA ASP A 89 1.72 2.57 -10.13
C ASP A 89 3.20 2.92 -10.06
N GLY A 90 3.71 3.28 -8.87
CA GLY A 90 5.14 3.53 -8.66
C GLY A 90 6.01 2.34 -9.02
N MET A 91 5.60 1.12 -8.67
CA MET A 91 6.30 -0.12 -9.04
C MET A 91 6.34 -0.35 -10.56
N ARG A 92 5.28 0.06 -11.27
CA ARG A 92 5.16 -0.09 -12.73
C ARG A 92 5.87 1.02 -13.51
N ARG A 93 5.88 2.26 -12.98
CA ARG A 93 6.37 3.45 -13.68
C ARG A 93 7.86 3.38 -14.04
N SER A 94 8.67 2.62 -13.30
CA SER A 94 10.08 2.39 -13.67
C SER A 94 10.34 1.11 -14.45
N ALA A 95 9.34 0.24 -14.62
CA ALA A 95 9.43 -0.84 -15.60
C ALA A 95 9.29 -0.29 -17.04
N ALA A 96 8.75 0.93 -17.21
CA ALA A 96 8.49 1.56 -18.51
C ALA A 96 9.64 2.43 -19.07
N SER A 97 10.82 2.45 -18.45
CA SER A 97 12.00 3.15 -19.00
C SER A 97 13.11 2.16 -19.36
N HIS A 98 12.88 1.42 -20.45
CA HIS A 98 13.92 0.91 -21.35
C HIS A 98 13.30 0.69 -22.75
N PRO A 99 13.26 1.69 -23.64
CA PRO A 99 13.43 1.42 -25.05
C PRO A 99 14.94 1.31 -25.34
N ALA A 100 15.31 0.17 -25.92
CA ALA A 100 16.63 -0.10 -26.50
C ALA A 100 16.93 0.82 -27.71
#